data_AF-A0A974TF79-F1
#
_entry.id   AF-A0A974TF79-F1
#
_cell.length_a   1.000
_cell.length_b   1.000
_cell.length_c   1.000
_cell.angle_alpha   90.00
_cell.angle_beta   90.00
_cell.angle_gamma   90.00
#
_symmetry.space_group_name_H-M   'P 1'
#
loop_
_entity.id
_entity.type
_entity.pdbx_description
1 polymer ?
#
loop_
_entity_poly.entity_id
_entity_poly.type
_entity_poly.pdbx_seq_one_letter_code
_entity_poly.pdbx_strand_id
1 'polypeptide(L)'
;MALTTKVIDGDLLTLRIMFPDGRTVTMTAGRDGKSVSVAPNDREIAERLSSIFHWSTDRVGEPGYPFTSLNQMIYGMETLARSALSVEQFIEGLREVLEVADKHPAPEVGVRTPSLTVVDLSPSGNGWLVDARFQSGERFKLAINKASIGWVADPREPTRDQAVMRLLSGVKNARVSSDEDLALLAMEVAHYSSDIAGWLQGLHSAISEKLTP
;
A
#
# COMPACT_ATOMS: atom_id res chain seq x y z
N MET A 1 26.36 0.81 -0.40
CA MET A 1 24.97 1.21 -0.16
C MET A 1 24.76 2.58 -0.79
N ALA A 2 23.65 2.82 -1.50
CA ALA A 2 23.41 4.11 -2.13
C ALA A 2 23.04 5.19 -1.09
N LEU A 3 23.46 6.43 -1.35
CA LEU A 3 23.06 7.61 -0.58
C LEU A 3 21.85 8.25 -1.25
N THR A 4 20.78 8.47 -0.50
CA THR A 4 19.56 9.09 -1.02
C THR A 4 19.32 10.46 -0.39
N THR A 5 18.78 11.37 -1.18
CA THR A 5 18.28 12.68 -0.73
C THR A 5 16.90 12.87 -1.32
N LYS A 6 15.91 13.15 -0.46
CA LYS A 6 14.53 13.37 -0.86
C LYS A 6 14.08 14.78 -0.48
N VAL A 7 13.38 15.44 -1.39
CA VAL A 7 12.72 16.71 -1.17
C VAL A 7 11.25 16.53 -1.55
N ILE A 8 10.35 16.86 -0.62
CA ILE A 8 8.90 16.94 -0.86
C ILE A 8 8.50 18.35 -0.43
N ASP A 9 8.08 19.18 -1.39
CA ASP A 9 7.66 20.56 -1.16
C ASP A 9 6.38 20.84 -1.96
N GLY A 10 5.24 20.80 -1.26
CA GLY A 10 3.92 20.89 -1.89
C GLY A 10 3.71 19.79 -2.93
N ASP A 11 3.54 20.19 -4.19
CA ASP A 11 3.37 19.29 -5.34
C ASP A 11 4.71 18.79 -5.93
N LEU A 12 5.84 19.35 -5.50
CA LEU A 12 7.17 18.98 -6.01
C LEU A 12 7.77 17.85 -5.19
N LEU A 13 8.18 16.82 -5.91
CA LEU A 13 8.92 15.70 -5.39
C LEU A 13 10.23 15.56 -6.12
N THR A 14 11.33 15.43 -5.38
CA THR A 14 12.65 15.09 -5.93
C THR A 14 13.30 13.98 -5.12
N LEU A 15 13.78 12.94 -5.80
CA LEU A 15 14.60 11.88 -5.24
C LEU A 15 15.94 11.82 -5.99
N ARG A 16 17.02 12.08 -5.27
CA ARG A 16 18.40 11.95 -5.74
C ARG A 16 19.04 10.74 -5.10
N ILE A 17 19.67 9.90 -5.89
CA ILE A 17 20.32 8.65 -5.48
C ILE A 17 21.76 8.67 -5.99
N MET A 18 22.73 8.51 -5.11
CA MET A 18 24.14 8.34 -5.44
C MET A 18 24.56 6.90 -5.15
N PHE A 19 24.94 6.17 -6.18
CA PHE A 19 25.39 4.79 -6.08
C PHE A 19 26.90 4.71 -5.76
N PRO A 20 27.36 3.61 -5.14
CA PRO A 20 28.77 3.39 -4.83
C PRO A 20 29.71 3.41 -6.04
N ASP A 21 29.19 3.12 -7.24
CA ASP A 21 29.92 3.15 -8.51
C ASP A 21 30.13 4.58 -9.05
N GLY A 22 29.67 5.61 -8.33
CA GLY A 22 29.76 7.01 -8.71
C GLY A 22 28.63 7.50 -9.61
N ARG A 23 27.70 6.63 -10.02
CA ARG A 23 26.52 7.06 -10.78
C ARG A 23 25.51 7.76 -9.88
N THR A 24 24.89 8.80 -10.42
CA THR A 24 23.84 9.55 -9.74
C THR A 24 22.56 9.52 -10.57
N VAL A 25 21.45 9.16 -9.95
CA VAL A 25 20.11 9.23 -10.52
C VAL A 25 19.35 10.36 -9.84
N THR A 26 18.70 11.22 -10.62
CA THR A 26 17.78 12.24 -10.10
C THR A 26 16.42 12.08 -10.76
N MET A 27 15.39 11.92 -9.95
CA MET A 27 13.99 11.79 -10.40
C MET A 27 13.18 12.92 -9.79
N THR A 28 12.40 13.60 -10.60
CA THR A 28 11.57 14.72 -10.17
C THR A 28 10.18 14.58 -10.75
N ALA A 29 9.15 14.80 -9.92
CA ALA A 29 7.75 14.88 -10.34
C ALA A 29 7.09 16.08 -9.66
N GLY A 30 6.38 16.89 -10.43
CA GLY A 30 5.59 18.00 -9.89
C GLY A 30 4.82 18.72 -10.98
N ARG A 31 4.40 19.96 -10.69
CA ARG A 31 3.60 20.77 -11.63
C ARG A 31 4.30 21.02 -12.97
N ASP A 32 5.63 21.11 -12.96
CA ASP A 32 6.46 21.33 -14.16
C ASP A 32 6.71 20.05 -14.96
N GLY A 33 6.09 18.93 -14.56
CA GLY A 33 6.20 17.64 -15.23
C GLY A 33 7.10 16.65 -14.50
N LYS A 34 7.49 15.60 -15.22
CA LYS A 34 8.27 14.48 -14.68
C LYS A 34 9.59 14.37 -15.44
N SER A 35 10.70 14.28 -14.71
CA SER A 35 12.03 14.15 -15.33
C SER A 35 12.89 13.13 -14.61
N VAL A 36 13.71 12.42 -15.37
CA VAL A 36 14.75 11.53 -14.86
C VAL A 36 16.07 11.90 -15.53
N SER A 37 17.13 12.00 -14.75
CA SER A 37 18.49 12.22 -15.23
C SER A 37 19.48 11.29 -14.56
N VAL A 38 20.52 10.90 -15.31
CA VAL A 38 21.60 10.01 -14.86
C VAL A 38 22.93 10.69 -15.15
N ALA A 39 23.84 10.68 -14.16
CA ALA A 39 25.19 11.22 -14.28
C ALA A 39 26.22 10.13 -13.93
N PRO A 40 27.31 9.96 -14.71
CA PRO A 40 27.55 10.55 -16.03
C PRO A 40 26.44 10.18 -17.02
N ASN A 41 26.28 10.99 -18.08
CA ASN A 41 25.14 10.88 -19.00
C ASN A 41 25.06 9.48 -19.61
N ASP A 42 24.02 8.74 -19.23
CA ASP A 42 23.76 7.37 -19.67
C ASP A 42 22.31 7.32 -20.17
N ARG A 43 22.16 7.54 -21.47
CA ARG A 43 20.86 7.76 -22.10
C ARG A 43 19.96 6.53 -21.99
N GLU A 44 20.51 5.34 -22.13
CA GLU A 44 19.75 4.09 -22.08
C GLU A 44 19.18 3.87 -20.66
N ILE A 45 20.01 4.05 -19.64
CA ILE A 45 19.58 3.94 -18.24
C ILE A 45 18.55 5.02 -17.90
N ALA A 46 18.77 6.26 -18.37
CA ALA A 46 17.84 7.37 -18.15
C ALA A 46 16.47 7.10 -18.79
N GLU A 47 16.42 6.58 -20.01
CA GLU A 47 15.18 6.23 -20.70
C GLU A 47 14.43 5.09 -20.00
N ARG A 48 15.13 4.02 -19.58
CA ARG A 48 14.53 2.90 -18.83
C ARG A 48 13.92 3.36 -17.51
N LEU A 49 14.66 4.14 -16.71
CA LEU A 49 14.16 4.69 -15.45
C LEU A 49 13.02 5.69 -15.67
N SER A 50 13.11 6.54 -16.70
CA SER A 50 12.03 7.47 -17.04
C SER A 50 10.74 6.72 -17.37
N SER A 51 10.81 5.63 -18.13
CA SER A 51 9.63 4.82 -18.45
C SER A 51 8.98 4.23 -17.20
N ILE A 52 9.77 3.66 -16.30
CA ILE A 52 9.28 3.07 -15.04
C ILE A 52 8.69 4.15 -14.13
N PHE A 53 9.42 5.26 -13.96
CA PHE A 53 9.03 6.37 -13.10
C PHE A 53 7.75 7.06 -13.60
N HIS A 54 7.64 7.32 -14.90
CA HIS A 54 6.45 7.93 -15.49
C HIS A 54 5.24 7.01 -15.39
N TRP A 55 5.38 5.75 -15.79
CA TRP A 55 4.30 4.77 -15.67
C TRP A 55 3.82 4.63 -14.23
N SER A 56 4.76 4.56 -13.29
CA SER A 56 4.44 4.43 -11.86
C SER A 56 3.72 5.65 -11.31
N THR A 57 4.23 6.85 -11.59
CA THR A 57 3.59 8.11 -11.17
C THR A 57 2.22 8.33 -11.81
N ASP A 58 1.98 7.85 -13.04
CA ASP A 58 0.67 7.94 -13.71
C ASP A 58 -0.37 7.02 -13.07
N ARG A 59 0.06 5.86 -12.56
CA ARG A 59 -0.81 4.87 -11.93
C ARG A 59 -1.03 5.08 -10.45
N VAL A 60 -0.36 6.07 -9.84
CA VAL A 60 -0.57 6.39 -8.43
C VAL A 60 -2.05 6.70 -8.19
N GLY A 61 -2.66 5.94 -7.28
CA GLY A 61 -4.09 6.05 -6.97
C GLY A 61 -5.01 5.27 -7.92
N GLU A 62 -4.46 4.57 -8.93
CA GLU A 62 -5.25 3.60 -9.70
C GLU A 62 -5.55 2.35 -8.86
N PRO A 63 -6.76 1.78 -8.98
CA PRO A 63 -7.10 0.52 -8.34
C PRO A 63 -6.16 -0.61 -8.79
N GLY A 64 -5.55 -1.30 -7.82
CA GLY A 64 -4.60 -2.39 -8.08
C GLY A 64 -3.15 -1.94 -8.29
N TYR A 65 -2.87 -0.64 -8.19
CA TYR A 65 -1.49 -0.14 -8.15
C TYR A 65 -0.96 -0.10 -6.71
N PRO A 66 0.28 -0.57 -6.42
CA PRO A 66 0.81 -0.66 -5.06
C PRO A 66 0.98 0.67 -4.31
N PHE A 67 0.85 1.81 -4.98
CA PHE A 67 1.06 3.13 -4.38
C PHE A 67 -0.15 4.03 -4.58
N THR A 68 -0.71 4.54 -3.47
CA THR A 68 -1.89 5.41 -3.49
C THR A 68 -1.54 6.90 -3.44
N SER A 69 -0.27 7.23 -3.21
CA SER A 69 0.25 8.59 -3.32
C SER A 69 1.68 8.61 -3.85
N LEU A 70 2.07 9.74 -4.46
CA LEU A 70 3.44 9.97 -4.94
C LEU A 70 4.45 9.90 -3.79
N ASN A 71 4.03 10.30 -2.59
CA ASN A 71 4.84 10.19 -1.38
C ASN A 71 5.15 8.72 -1.07
N GLN A 72 4.16 7.84 -1.01
CA GLN A 72 4.37 6.41 -0.76
C GLN A 72 5.25 5.75 -1.82
N MET A 73 4.98 6.04 -3.09
CA MET A 73 5.80 5.58 -4.22
C MET A 73 7.26 5.93 -3.99
N ILE A 74 7.55 7.15 -3.57
CA ILE A 74 8.91 7.63 -3.39
C ILE A 74 9.58 7.12 -2.13
N TYR A 75 8.83 6.88 -1.05
CA TYR A 75 9.35 6.13 0.09
C TYR A 75 9.74 4.70 -0.31
N GLY A 76 8.93 4.04 -1.15
CA GLY A 76 9.25 2.73 -1.72
C GLY A 76 10.51 2.75 -2.57
N MET A 77 10.61 3.70 -3.50
CA MET A 77 11.80 3.91 -4.35
C MET A 77 13.04 4.23 -3.52
N GLU A 78 12.93 5.08 -2.50
CA GLU A 78 14.05 5.41 -1.61
C GLU A 78 14.55 4.18 -0.84
N THR A 79 13.63 3.39 -0.30
CA THR A 79 13.95 2.15 0.45
C THR A 79 14.69 1.17 -0.45
N LEU A 80 14.21 0.98 -1.67
CA LEU A 80 14.85 0.11 -2.64
C LEU A 80 16.23 0.64 -3.06
N ALA A 81 16.34 1.94 -3.34
CA ALA A 81 17.62 2.57 -3.68
C ALA A 81 18.66 2.37 -2.57
N ARG A 82 18.26 2.50 -1.32
CA ARG A 82 19.12 2.24 -0.15
C ARG A 82 19.61 0.80 -0.10
N SER A 83 18.84 -0.18 -0.53
CA SER A 83 19.30 -1.58 -0.61
C SER A 83 20.16 -1.90 -1.84
N ALA A 84 20.13 -1.07 -2.88
CA ALA A 84 20.83 -1.33 -4.14
C ALA A 84 22.32 -0.95 -4.09
N LEU A 85 23.15 -1.74 -4.79
CA LEU A 85 24.58 -1.48 -4.97
C LEU A 85 24.92 -0.84 -6.33
N SER A 86 24.00 -0.87 -7.29
CA SER A 86 24.14 -0.24 -8.62
C SER A 86 22.78 0.24 -9.16
N VAL A 87 22.82 1.05 -10.21
CA VAL A 87 21.60 1.55 -10.89
C VAL A 87 20.78 0.40 -11.48
N GLU A 88 21.44 -0.63 -12.00
CA GLU A 88 20.82 -1.80 -12.60
C GLU A 88 20.04 -2.61 -11.55
N GLN A 89 20.63 -2.86 -10.37
CA GLN A 89 19.91 -3.51 -9.27
C GLN A 89 18.70 -2.69 -8.82
N PHE A 90 18.83 -1.37 -8.81
CA PHE A 90 17.72 -0.48 -8.51
C PHE A 90 16.61 -0.58 -9.57
N ILE A 91 16.94 -0.59 -10.88
CA ILE A 91 15.95 -0.76 -11.96
C ILE A 91 15.19 -2.08 -11.84
N GLU A 92 15.90 -3.19 -11.58
CA GLU A 92 15.26 -4.51 -11.47
C GLU A 92 14.32 -4.56 -10.25
N GLY A 93 14.76 -4.06 -9.10
CA GLY A 93 13.89 -3.98 -7.93
C GLY A 93 12.69 -3.06 -8.12
N LEU A 94 12.82 -1.99 -8.92
CA LEU A 94 11.68 -1.11 -9.23
C LEU A 94 10.64 -1.83 -10.07
N ARG A 95 11.07 -2.65 -11.03
CA ARG A 95 10.14 -3.44 -11.88
C ARG A 95 9.33 -4.42 -11.05
N GLU A 96 9.97 -5.06 -10.07
CA GLU A 96 9.35 -5.99 -9.15
C GLU A 96 8.36 -5.29 -8.21
N VAL A 97 8.79 -4.22 -7.53
CA VAL A 97 7.99 -3.48 -6.54
C VAL A 97 6.82 -2.73 -7.16
N LEU A 98 6.98 -2.25 -8.39
CA LEU A 98 5.96 -1.42 -9.05
C LEU A 98 5.04 -2.26 -9.93
N GLU A 99 5.22 -3.58 -10.04
CA GLU A 99 4.48 -4.44 -10.98
C GLU A 99 4.48 -3.88 -12.42
N VAL A 100 5.59 -3.26 -12.85
CA VAL A 100 5.72 -2.76 -14.22
C VAL A 100 5.74 -3.99 -15.12
N ALA A 101 4.58 -4.34 -15.67
CA ALA A 101 4.40 -5.49 -16.55
C ALA A 101 5.32 -5.34 -17.75
N ASP A 102 6.48 -6.00 -17.72
CA ASP A 102 7.23 -6.24 -18.93
C ASP A 102 6.43 -7.27 -19.71
N LYS A 103 5.90 -6.87 -20.87
CA LYS A 103 5.56 -7.86 -21.89
C LYS A 103 6.87 -8.54 -22.29
N HIS A 104 7.20 -9.69 -21.70
CA HIS A 104 7.70 -10.96 -22.29
C HIS A 104 8.23 -11.94 -21.19
N PRO A 105 8.28 -13.27 -21.42
CA PRO A 105 7.52 -14.26 -20.62
C PRO A 105 8.31 -15.11 -19.58
N ALA A 106 7.60 -15.45 -18.48
CA ALA A 106 7.46 -16.73 -17.74
C ALA A 106 8.68 -17.46 -17.10
N PRO A 107 8.49 -18.37 -16.10
CA PRO A 107 7.41 -18.50 -15.09
C PRO A 107 7.88 -18.86 -13.65
N GLU A 108 6.89 -18.90 -12.73
CA GLU A 108 6.76 -19.72 -11.51
C GLU A 108 7.54 -19.33 -10.22
N VAL A 109 6.81 -18.93 -9.18
CA VAL A 109 6.55 -19.71 -7.94
C VAL A 109 5.41 -19.03 -7.15
N GLY A 110 4.48 -19.83 -6.63
CA GLY A 110 3.22 -19.38 -6.02
C GLY A 110 3.37 -18.55 -4.75
N VAL A 111 2.74 -17.38 -4.74
CA VAL A 111 2.45 -16.58 -3.55
C VAL A 111 0.94 -16.31 -3.57
N ARG A 112 0.28 -16.52 -2.42
CA ARG A 112 -1.17 -16.40 -2.27
C ARG A 112 -1.65 -15.04 -2.75
N THR A 113 -2.48 -15.06 -3.78
CA THR A 113 -3.06 -13.90 -4.43
C THR A 113 -4.02 -13.17 -3.47
N PRO A 114 -3.86 -11.86 -3.23
CA PRO A 114 -4.90 -11.07 -2.56
C PRO A 114 -6.17 -11.09 -3.43
N SER A 115 -7.33 -11.24 -2.79
CA SER A 115 -8.61 -11.02 -3.45
C SER A 115 -8.70 -9.55 -3.86
N LEU A 116 -9.31 -9.23 -5.00
CA LEU A 116 -9.40 -7.85 -5.53
C LEU A 116 -10.38 -6.96 -4.73
N THR A 117 -10.33 -7.06 -3.40
CA THR A 117 -11.13 -6.28 -2.45
C THR A 117 -10.52 -4.89 -2.31
N VAL A 118 -11.31 -3.88 -2.63
CA VAL A 118 -10.91 -2.48 -2.48
C VAL A 118 -11.16 -2.09 -1.03
N VAL A 119 -10.15 -1.60 -0.32
CA VAL A 119 -10.32 -1.16 1.07
C VAL A 119 -9.66 0.21 1.27
N ASP A 120 -10.45 1.19 1.68
CA ASP A 120 -9.97 2.52 2.03
C ASP A 120 -9.86 2.64 3.55
N LEU A 121 -8.68 3.02 4.04
CA LEU A 121 -8.47 3.45 5.43
C LEU A 121 -8.27 4.96 5.44
N SER A 122 -9.10 5.66 6.20
CA SER A 122 -9.00 7.12 6.33
C SER A 122 -9.18 7.57 7.78
N PRO A 123 -8.50 8.64 8.20
CA PRO A 123 -8.83 9.31 9.45
C PRO A 123 -10.21 9.95 9.34
N SER A 124 -11.07 9.71 10.32
CA SER A 124 -12.44 10.22 10.39
C SER A 124 -12.67 10.89 11.75
N GLY A 125 -12.46 12.22 11.81
CA GLY A 125 -12.53 12.99 13.05
C GLY A 125 -11.47 12.53 14.06
N ASN A 126 -11.89 12.09 15.24
CA ASN A 126 -11.00 11.55 16.29
C ASN A 126 -10.84 10.02 16.21
N GLY A 127 -10.92 9.44 15.01
CA GLY A 127 -10.95 8.00 14.81
C GLY A 127 -10.60 7.60 13.39
N TRP A 128 -10.89 6.36 13.04
CA TRP A 128 -10.54 5.71 11.78
C TRP A 128 -11.79 5.18 11.09
N LEU A 129 -11.80 5.25 9.77
CA LEU A 129 -12.83 4.71 8.91
C LEU A 129 -12.19 3.71 7.95
N VAL A 130 -12.69 2.47 7.98
CA VAL A 130 -12.38 1.42 7.02
C VAL A 130 -13.60 1.24 6.12
N ASP A 131 -13.45 1.45 4.82
CA ASP A 131 -14.49 1.24 3.81
C ASP A 131 -14.02 0.13 2.87
N ALA A 132 -14.61 -1.06 2.97
CA ALA A 132 -14.22 -2.22 2.19
C ALA A 132 -15.31 -2.57 1.16
N ARG A 133 -14.88 -2.91 -0.05
CA ARG A 133 -15.73 -3.40 -1.13
C ARG A 133 -15.11 -4.66 -1.73
N PHE A 134 -15.80 -5.76 -1.52
CA PHE A 134 -15.42 -7.08 -1.98
C PHE A 134 -15.82 -7.32 -3.43
N GLN A 135 -15.11 -8.23 -4.10
CA GLN A 135 -15.43 -8.64 -5.47
C GLN A 135 -16.81 -9.28 -5.61
N SER A 136 -17.28 -9.94 -4.56
CA SER A 136 -18.63 -10.49 -4.47
C SER A 136 -19.72 -9.43 -4.60
N GLY A 137 -19.36 -8.14 -4.54
CA GLY A 137 -20.29 -7.01 -4.52
C GLY A 137 -20.68 -6.60 -3.11
N GLU A 138 -20.30 -7.38 -2.09
CA GLU A 138 -20.47 -7.01 -0.70
C GLU A 138 -19.58 -5.83 -0.34
N ARG A 139 -20.01 -5.01 0.62
CA ARG A 139 -19.23 -3.89 1.13
C ARG A 139 -19.54 -3.65 2.60
N PHE A 140 -18.58 -3.10 3.33
CA PHE A 140 -18.81 -2.60 4.67
C PHE A 140 -18.13 -1.26 4.90
N LYS A 141 -18.68 -0.50 5.84
CA LYS A 141 -18.03 0.65 6.47
C LYS A 141 -17.91 0.39 7.96
N LEU A 142 -16.69 0.51 8.46
CA LEU A 142 -16.33 0.34 9.85
C LEU A 142 -15.71 1.63 10.37
N ALA A 143 -16.41 2.31 11.26
CA ALA A 143 -15.91 3.49 11.95
C ALA A 143 -15.46 3.11 13.36
N ILE A 144 -14.24 3.47 13.74
CA ILE A 144 -13.64 3.19 15.03
C ILE A 144 -13.20 4.51 15.64
N ASN A 145 -13.74 4.89 16.78
CA ASN A 145 -13.28 6.06 17.53
C ASN A 145 -13.19 5.74 19.01
N LYS A 146 -12.56 6.60 19.81
CA LYS A 146 -12.33 6.35 21.24
C LYS A 146 -13.58 5.92 22.02
N ALA A 147 -14.76 6.40 21.64
CA ALA A 147 -16.01 6.17 22.36
C ALA A 147 -16.87 5.02 21.81
N SER A 148 -16.68 4.60 20.55
CA SER A 148 -17.65 3.73 19.87
C SER A 148 -17.08 3.03 18.63
N ILE A 149 -17.80 2.00 18.19
CA ILE A 149 -17.62 1.34 16.88
C ILE A 149 -18.93 1.47 16.11
N GLY A 150 -18.85 1.87 14.86
CA GLY A 150 -19.97 1.90 13.92
C GLY A 150 -19.74 0.90 12.79
N TRP A 151 -20.75 0.11 12.46
CA TRP A 151 -20.72 -0.87 11.38
C TRP A 151 -21.92 -0.70 10.45
N VAL A 152 -21.68 -0.73 9.15
CA VAL A 152 -22.72 -0.82 8.13
C VAL A 152 -22.24 -1.75 7.03
N ALA A 153 -23.03 -2.78 6.70
CA ALA A 153 -22.77 -3.68 5.58
C ALA A 153 -23.85 -3.56 4.49
N ASP A 154 -23.50 -3.94 3.27
CA ASP A 154 -24.40 -4.11 2.14
C ASP A 154 -23.94 -5.33 1.31
N PRO A 155 -24.78 -6.37 1.12
CA PRO A 155 -26.13 -6.49 1.63
C PRO A 155 -26.16 -6.62 3.16
N ARG A 156 -27.18 -6.02 3.76
CA ARG A 156 -27.41 -6.14 5.21
C ARG A 156 -27.80 -7.56 5.55
N GLU A 157 -27.11 -8.12 6.53
CA GLU A 157 -27.39 -9.46 7.03
C GLU A 157 -27.36 -9.43 8.56
N PRO A 158 -28.53 -9.37 9.24
CA PRO A 158 -28.61 -9.05 10.66
C PRO A 158 -27.78 -9.96 11.57
N THR A 159 -27.73 -11.27 11.26
CA THR A 159 -26.96 -12.24 12.04
C THR A 159 -25.46 -12.01 11.94
N ARG A 160 -24.97 -11.72 10.72
CA ARG A 160 -23.56 -11.41 10.45
C ARG A 160 -23.18 -10.06 11.07
N ASP A 161 -24.01 -9.04 10.90
CA ASP A 161 -23.81 -7.71 11.46
C ASP A 161 -23.70 -7.74 13.00
N GLN A 162 -24.54 -8.55 13.65
CA GLN A 162 -24.49 -8.74 15.10
C GLN A 162 -23.19 -9.44 15.54
N ALA A 163 -22.71 -10.43 14.77
CA ALA A 163 -21.46 -11.13 15.07
C ALA A 163 -20.24 -10.20 14.94
N VAL A 164 -20.17 -9.40 13.88
CA VAL A 164 -19.12 -8.38 13.67
C VAL A 164 -19.09 -7.40 14.84
N MET A 165 -20.24 -6.83 15.20
CA MET A 165 -20.33 -5.85 16.27
C MET A 165 -19.97 -6.42 17.64
N ARG A 166 -20.32 -7.68 17.91
CA ARG A 166 -19.93 -8.37 19.15
C ARG A 166 -18.42 -8.57 19.24
N LEU A 167 -17.78 -9.03 18.16
CA LEU A 167 -16.33 -9.25 18.12
C LEU A 167 -15.56 -7.95 18.34
N LEU A 168 -15.86 -6.93 17.53
CA LEU A 168 -15.14 -5.66 17.55
C LEU A 168 -15.32 -4.90 18.88
N SER A 169 -16.54 -4.91 19.44
CA SER A 169 -16.80 -4.30 20.75
C SER A 169 -16.06 -5.03 21.88
N GLY A 170 -15.93 -6.37 21.77
CA GLY A 170 -15.15 -7.18 22.70
C GLY A 170 -13.67 -6.79 22.73
N VAL A 171 -13.04 -6.68 21.56
CA VAL A 171 -11.63 -6.26 21.44
C VAL A 171 -11.41 -4.86 21.97
N LYS A 172 -12.30 -3.92 21.63
CA LYS A 172 -12.19 -2.53 22.09
C LYS A 172 -12.31 -2.40 23.60
N ASN A 173 -13.28 -3.11 24.21
CA ASN A 173 -13.48 -3.09 25.66
C ASN A 173 -12.32 -3.73 26.41
N ALA A 174 -11.68 -4.75 25.83
CA ALA A 174 -10.49 -5.37 26.39
C ALA A 174 -9.22 -4.49 26.26
N ARG A 175 -9.26 -3.40 25.48
CA ARG A 175 -8.15 -2.44 25.25
C ARG A 175 -6.83 -3.09 24.84
N VAL A 176 -6.90 -4.19 24.10
CA VAL A 176 -5.73 -5.00 23.72
C VAL A 176 -4.91 -4.34 22.60
N SER A 177 -5.47 -3.38 21.88
CA SER A 177 -4.79 -2.66 20.78
C SER A 177 -5.33 -1.23 20.68
N SER A 178 -4.55 -0.33 20.08
CA SER A 178 -5.02 1.04 19.83
C SER A 178 -6.12 1.06 18.76
N ASP A 179 -6.88 2.15 18.69
CA ASP A 179 -7.93 2.31 17.67
C ASP A 179 -7.35 2.31 16.25
N GLU A 180 -6.10 2.75 16.07
CA GLU A 180 -5.35 2.71 14.82
C GLU A 180 -4.93 1.28 14.47
N ASP A 181 -4.35 0.54 15.42
CA ASP A 181 -3.94 -0.85 15.21
C ASP A 181 -5.14 -1.74 14.85
N LEU A 182 -6.30 -1.48 15.45
CA LEU A 182 -7.53 -2.20 15.16
C LEU A 182 -8.06 -1.86 13.75
N ALA A 183 -7.93 -0.60 13.32
CA ALA A 183 -8.33 -0.17 11.97
C ALA A 183 -7.39 -0.74 10.89
N LEU A 184 -6.07 -0.73 11.13
CA LEU A 184 -5.07 -1.34 10.26
C LEU A 184 -5.29 -2.85 10.14
N LEU A 185 -5.53 -3.55 11.26
CA LEU A 185 -5.81 -4.98 11.25
C LEU A 185 -7.11 -5.29 10.48
N ALA A 186 -8.18 -4.53 10.71
CA ALA A 186 -9.43 -4.71 10.00
C ALA A 186 -9.28 -4.48 8.47
N MET A 187 -8.47 -3.50 8.07
CA MET A 187 -8.16 -3.21 6.67
C MET A 187 -7.29 -4.31 6.03
N GLU A 188 -6.26 -4.77 6.73
CA GLU A 188 -5.34 -5.81 6.25
C GLU A 188 -6.08 -7.14 6.04
N VAL A 189 -6.89 -7.56 7.00
CA VAL A 189 -7.71 -8.76 6.85
C VAL A 189 -8.70 -8.62 5.69
N ALA A 190 -9.26 -7.42 5.47
CA ALA A 190 -10.18 -7.17 4.36
C ALA A 190 -9.48 -7.30 3.00
N HIS A 191 -8.22 -6.89 2.88
CA HIS A 191 -7.41 -7.06 1.67
C HIS A 191 -7.22 -8.53 1.27
N TYR A 192 -7.20 -9.46 2.23
CA TYR A 192 -7.02 -10.89 1.97
C TYR A 192 -8.32 -11.69 1.99
N SER A 193 -9.46 -11.01 2.10
CA SER A 193 -10.77 -11.65 2.20
C SER A 193 -11.60 -11.41 0.94
N SER A 194 -12.29 -12.45 0.49
CA SER A 194 -13.09 -12.40 -0.75
C SER A 194 -14.52 -11.88 -0.54
N ASP A 195 -14.99 -11.89 0.71
CA ASP A 195 -16.31 -11.43 1.15
C ASP A 195 -16.30 -11.09 2.66
N ILE A 196 -17.43 -10.60 3.19
CA ILE A 196 -17.56 -10.20 4.60
C ILE A 196 -17.45 -11.41 5.54
N ALA A 197 -17.86 -12.60 5.10
CA ALA A 197 -17.79 -13.81 5.93
C ALA A 197 -16.34 -14.28 6.12
N GLY A 198 -15.56 -14.33 5.04
CA GLY A 198 -14.13 -14.59 5.05
C GLY A 198 -13.37 -13.52 5.84
N TRP A 199 -13.77 -12.26 5.72
CA TRP A 199 -13.22 -11.17 6.52
C TRP A 199 -13.45 -11.35 8.01
N LEU A 200 -14.69 -11.65 8.41
CA LEU A 200 -15.02 -11.88 9.82
C LEU A 200 -14.25 -13.08 10.39
N GLN A 201 -14.11 -14.15 9.61
CA GLN A 201 -13.33 -15.33 10.02
C GLN A 201 -11.84 -15.00 10.17
N GLY A 202 -11.24 -14.32 9.19
CA GLY A 202 -9.84 -13.91 9.24
C GLY A 202 -9.56 -12.96 10.41
N LEU A 203 -10.50 -12.06 10.68
CA LEU A 203 -10.39 -11.09 11.77
C LEU A 203 -10.43 -11.81 13.12
N HIS A 204 -11.34 -12.77 13.28
CA HIS A 204 -11.42 -13.61 14.48
C HIS A 204 -10.11 -14.38 14.72
N SER A 205 -9.54 -14.99 13.69
CA SER A 205 -8.25 -15.70 13.79
C SER A 205 -7.11 -14.76 14.20
N ALA A 206 -6.96 -13.61 13.53
CA ALA A 206 -5.89 -12.66 13.80
C ALA A 206 -5.98 -12.04 15.21
N ILE A 207 -7.19 -11.80 15.71
CA ILE A 207 -7.43 -11.33 17.08
C ILE A 207 -7.08 -12.44 18.09
N SER A 208 -7.49 -13.68 17.82
CA SER A 208 -7.24 -14.80 18.73
C SER A 208 -5.74 -15.14 18.84
N GLU A 209 -4.99 -15.04 17.74
CA GLU A 209 -3.52 -15.17 17.75
C GLU A 209 -2.86 -14.09 18.60
N LYS A 210 -3.36 -12.84 18.55
CA LYS A 210 -2.85 -11.73 19.38
C LYS A 210 -3.22 -11.84 20.87
N LEU A 211 -4.19 -12.68 21.23
CA LEU A 211 -4.68 -12.88 22.61
C LEU A 211 -4.11 -14.12 23.29
N THR A 212 -3.32 -14.92 22.58
CA THR A 212 -2.66 -16.10 23.15
C THR A 212 -1.32 -15.65 23.77
N PRO A 213 -1.08 -15.91 25.07
CA PRO A 213 0.10 -15.40 25.79
C PRO A 213 1.44 -15.98 25.31
#